data_AF-A0A2V9HM60-F1
#
_entry.id   AF-A0A2V9HM60-F1
#
_cell.length_a   1.000
_cell.length_b   1.000
_cell.length_c   1.000
_cell.angle_alpha   90.00
_cell.angle_beta   90.00
_cell.angle_gamma   90.00
#
_symmetry.space_group_name_H-M   'P 1'
#
loop_
_entity.id
_entity.type
_entity.pdbx_description
1 polymer ?
#
loop_
_entity_poly.entity_id
_entity_poly.type
_entity_poly.pdbx_seq_one_letter_code
_entity_poly.pdbx_strand_id
1 'polypeptide(L)'
;MDLPRLLHCERAMTRVRQYAAVFVILLLATLPLTITPAVAQQTDHAKQLGGKLICGVGTTICNCKQILTQCNHVGCMNSGMMLKTLDEKVAKGDPDENILQSFVQEFGTAVLSEPPKTGFTLIAWILPSFYLLLGTGLVIFVISRWRKRPAHVASLAGGAPGISAELLERARAQASRETQD
;
A
#
# COMPACT_ATOMS: atom_id res chain seq x y z
N MET A 1 -30.49 -28.31 -34.47
CA MET A 1 -29.15 -27.71 -34.56
C MET A 1 -29.30 -26.22 -34.25
N ASP A 2 -29.08 -25.74 -33.02
CA ASP A 2 -28.92 -24.29 -32.70
C ASP A 2 -28.54 -24.04 -31.22
N LEU A 3 -27.57 -24.81 -30.68
CA LEU A 3 -27.03 -24.58 -29.32
C LEU A 3 -25.78 -23.65 -29.23
N PRO A 4 -24.89 -23.50 -30.25
CA PRO A 4 -23.61 -22.81 -30.07
C PRO A 4 -23.69 -21.27 -30.11
N ARG A 5 -24.77 -20.70 -30.66
CA ARG A 5 -24.93 -19.22 -30.79
C ARG A 5 -25.31 -18.54 -29.47
N LEU A 6 -26.08 -19.21 -28.60
CA LEU A 6 -26.55 -18.62 -27.34
C LEU A 6 -25.42 -18.42 -26.33
N LEU A 7 -24.50 -19.40 -26.22
CA LEU A 7 -23.33 -19.33 -25.32
C LEU A 7 -22.32 -18.22 -25.69
N HIS A 8 -22.22 -17.88 -26.98
CA HIS A 8 -21.34 -16.79 -27.42
C HIS A 8 -21.94 -15.40 -27.15
N CYS A 9 -23.27 -15.26 -27.15
CA CYS A 9 -23.96 -14.00 -26.87
C CYS A 9 -23.84 -13.60 -25.38
N GLU A 10 -23.94 -14.58 -24.48
CA GLU A 10 -23.87 -14.38 -23.03
C GLU A 10 -22.46 -13.94 -22.55
N ARG A 11 -21.41 -14.47 -23.17
CA ARG A 11 -20.02 -14.18 -22.82
C ARG A 11 -19.52 -12.84 -23.36
N ALA A 12 -20.13 -12.32 -24.43
CA ALA A 12 -19.84 -11.00 -24.99
C ALA A 12 -20.49 -9.86 -24.18
N MET A 13 -21.74 -10.06 -23.73
CA MET A 13 -22.48 -9.05 -22.95
C MET A 13 -21.88 -8.79 -21.55
N THR A 14 -21.26 -9.81 -20.93
CA THR A 14 -20.62 -9.67 -19.61
C THR A 14 -19.36 -8.82 -19.63
N ARG A 15 -18.52 -8.95 -20.68
CA ARG A 15 -17.30 -8.13 -20.83
C ARG A 15 -17.61 -6.67 -21.11
N VAL A 16 -18.57 -6.37 -21.98
CA VAL A 16 -18.98 -4.99 -22.31
C VAL A 16 -19.54 -4.28 -21.07
N ARG A 17 -20.31 -4.99 -20.23
CA ARG A 17 -20.85 -4.45 -18.98
C ARG A 17 -19.77 -4.19 -17.93
N GLN A 18 -18.72 -5.01 -17.91
CA GLN A 18 -17.54 -4.79 -17.04
C GLN A 18 -16.72 -3.57 -17.47
N TYR A 19 -16.49 -3.36 -18.77
CA TYR A 19 -15.76 -2.17 -19.25
C TYR A 19 -16.55 -0.87 -19.08
N ALA A 20 -17.87 -0.89 -19.28
CA ALA A 20 -18.73 0.26 -19.06
C ALA A 20 -18.76 0.69 -17.57
N ALA A 21 -18.82 -0.28 -16.65
CA ALA A 21 -18.76 -0.01 -15.21
C ALA A 21 -17.40 0.60 -14.81
N VAL A 22 -16.29 0.09 -15.34
CA VAL A 22 -14.95 0.64 -15.08
C VAL A 22 -14.80 2.07 -15.63
N PHE A 23 -15.37 2.36 -16.80
CA PHE A 23 -15.30 3.69 -17.41
C PHE A 23 -16.12 4.74 -16.64
N VAL A 24 -17.30 4.37 -16.14
CA VAL A 24 -18.14 5.25 -15.29
C VAL A 24 -17.48 5.52 -13.95
N ILE A 25 -16.83 4.52 -13.33
CA ILE A 25 -16.07 4.69 -12.09
C ILE A 25 -14.86 5.62 -12.31
N LEU A 26 -14.16 5.49 -13.44
CA LEU A 26 -13.05 6.38 -13.81
C LEU A 26 -13.50 7.83 -14.01
N LEU A 27 -14.66 8.06 -14.63
CA LEU A 27 -15.23 9.40 -14.83
C LEU A 27 -15.70 10.06 -13.52
N LEU A 28 -16.35 9.31 -12.63
CA LEU A 28 -16.76 9.82 -11.32
C LEU A 28 -15.57 10.12 -10.40
N ALA A 29 -14.46 9.38 -10.55
CA ALA A 29 -13.24 9.62 -9.77
C ALA A 29 -12.50 10.91 -10.16
N THR A 30 -12.68 11.44 -11.38
CA THR A 30 -12.04 12.69 -11.83
C THR A 30 -12.82 13.96 -11.47
N LEU A 31 -14.07 13.83 -11.03
CA LEU A 31 -14.98 14.95 -10.81
C LEU A 31 -14.64 15.90 -9.62
N PRO A 32 -13.95 15.49 -8.54
CA PRO A 32 -13.72 16.40 -7.41
C PRO A 32 -12.51 17.35 -7.59
N LEU A 33 -11.82 17.35 -8.74
CA LEU A 33 -10.56 18.11 -8.91
C LEU A 33 -10.70 19.61 -9.25
N THR A 34 -11.91 20.17 -9.35
CA THR A 34 -12.11 21.53 -9.90
C THR A 34 -12.64 22.58 -8.93
N ILE A 35 -12.58 22.37 -7.61
CA ILE A 35 -13.02 23.37 -6.63
C ILE A 35 -11.81 23.92 -5.87
N THR A 36 -11.36 25.11 -6.22
CA THR A 36 -10.44 25.91 -5.40
C THR A 36 -11.19 27.09 -4.78
N PRO A 37 -11.46 27.09 -3.46
CA PRO A 37 -11.83 28.31 -2.77
C PRO A 37 -10.58 29.19 -2.58
N ALA A 38 -10.62 30.40 -3.13
CA ALA A 38 -9.56 31.39 -2.99
C ALA A 38 -9.88 32.38 -1.86
N VAL A 39 -8.88 32.59 -1.01
CA VAL A 39 -8.67 33.74 -0.10
C VAL A 39 -9.54 33.83 1.16
N ALA A 40 -9.07 33.14 2.21
CA ALA A 40 -9.22 33.51 3.63
C ALA A 40 -8.02 32.99 4.46
N GLN A 41 -6.85 32.86 3.82
CA GLN A 41 -5.91 31.78 4.14
C GLN A 41 -4.76 32.14 5.07
N GLN A 42 -4.44 33.41 5.35
CA GLN A 42 -3.10 33.72 5.88
C GLN A 42 -2.83 33.14 7.27
N THR A 43 -3.79 33.20 8.19
CA THR A 43 -3.67 32.55 9.52
C THR A 43 -3.75 31.03 9.45
N ASP A 44 -4.49 30.49 8.49
CA ASP A 44 -4.64 29.05 8.30
C ASP A 44 -3.43 28.45 7.58
N HIS A 45 -2.80 29.22 6.71
CA HIS A 45 -1.63 28.86 5.91
C HIS A 45 -0.41 28.77 6.81
N ALA A 46 -0.18 29.76 7.69
CA ALA A 46 0.88 29.66 8.70
C ALA A 46 0.68 28.46 9.64
N LYS A 47 -0.57 28.15 10.06
CA LYS A 47 -0.86 26.93 10.84
C LYS A 47 -0.58 25.65 10.04
N GLN A 48 -0.91 25.62 8.75
CA GLN A 48 -0.63 24.48 7.88
C GLN A 48 0.88 24.27 7.69
N LEU A 49 1.65 25.34 7.47
CA LEU A 49 3.11 25.26 7.38
C LEU A 49 3.73 24.86 8.72
N GLY A 50 3.22 25.40 9.83
CA GLY A 50 3.66 25.03 11.17
C GLY A 50 3.38 23.56 11.50
N GLY A 51 2.34 22.98 10.89
CA GLY A 51 2.07 21.55 10.93
C GLY A 51 3.15 20.67 10.28
N LYS A 52 3.94 21.23 9.36
CA LYS A 52 5.05 20.55 8.70
C LYS A 52 6.37 20.66 9.47
N LEU A 53 6.42 21.47 10.53
CA LEU A 53 7.61 21.76 11.33
C LEU A 53 7.53 21.11 12.71
N ILE A 54 8.67 20.63 13.22
CA ILE A 54 8.82 20.05 14.56
C ILE A 54 9.57 21.04 15.45
N CYS A 55 9.02 21.31 16.63
CA CYS A 55 9.64 22.12 17.67
C CYS A 55 10.62 21.30 18.54
N GLY A 56 11.72 21.92 18.93
CA GLY A 56 12.73 21.31 19.82
C GLY A 56 13.70 20.37 19.10
N VAL A 57 13.87 20.58 17.80
CA VAL A 57 14.89 19.92 17.00
C VAL A 57 15.95 20.95 16.65
N GLY A 58 17.22 20.61 16.85
CA GLY A 58 18.35 21.53 16.59
C GLY A 58 18.59 22.59 17.68
N THR A 59 17.76 22.64 18.74
CA THR A 59 17.94 23.57 19.86
C THR A 59 18.19 22.83 21.18
N THR A 60 19.06 23.38 22.03
CA THR A 60 19.35 22.83 23.37
C THR A 60 18.34 23.25 24.43
N ILE A 61 17.48 24.22 24.11
CA ILE A 61 16.55 24.86 25.05
C ILE A 61 15.30 24.02 25.28
N CYS A 62 14.85 23.25 24.29
CA CYS A 62 13.61 22.50 24.35
C CYS A 62 13.74 21.20 23.54
N ASN A 63 13.32 20.06 24.10
CA ASN A 63 13.44 18.73 23.47
C ASN A 63 12.08 18.00 23.39
N CYS A 64 11.00 18.74 23.15
CA CYS A 64 9.65 18.15 23.07
C CYS A 64 9.43 17.31 21.81
N LYS A 65 10.15 17.60 20.71
CA LYS A 65 10.04 16.91 19.41
C LYS A 65 8.58 16.72 18.95
N GLN A 66 7.74 17.72 19.20
CA GLN A 66 6.33 17.73 18.77
C GLN A 66 6.16 18.68 17.59
N ILE A 67 5.09 18.49 16.82
CA ILE A 67 4.71 19.44 15.76
C ILE A 67 4.56 20.84 16.36
N LEU A 68 5.09 21.86 15.68
CA LEU A 68 5.18 23.23 16.21
C LEU A 68 3.81 23.77 16.66
N THR A 69 2.76 23.49 15.90
CA THR A 69 1.38 23.92 16.21
C THR A 69 0.65 23.05 17.23
N GLN A 70 1.19 21.88 17.58
CA GLN A 70 0.56 20.91 18.49
C GLN A 70 1.39 20.67 19.77
N CYS A 71 2.37 21.52 20.05
CA CYS A 71 3.19 21.39 21.24
C CYS A 71 2.38 21.78 22.49
N ASN A 72 2.21 20.87 23.46
CA ASN A 72 1.47 21.16 24.70
C ASN A 72 2.29 21.92 25.76
N HIS A 73 3.53 22.29 25.47
CA HIS A 73 4.42 22.93 26.44
C HIS A 73 4.04 24.40 26.64
N VAL A 74 3.24 24.65 27.68
CA VAL A 74 2.79 26.01 28.07
C VAL A 74 4.01 26.90 28.37
N GLY A 75 4.07 28.07 27.74
CA GLY A 75 5.15 29.04 27.96
C GLY A 75 6.48 28.73 27.26
N CYS A 76 6.50 27.87 26.24
CA CYS A 76 7.71 27.61 25.46
C CYS A 76 8.10 28.83 24.60
N MET A 77 9.13 29.59 25.03
CA MET A 77 9.68 30.72 24.28
C MET A 77 10.09 30.35 22.85
N ASN A 78 10.71 29.17 22.68
CA ASN A 78 11.17 28.70 21.37
C ASN A 78 10.01 28.52 20.37
N SER A 79 8.91 27.91 20.81
CA SER A 79 7.73 27.71 19.94
C SER A 79 7.10 29.04 19.51
N GLY A 80 7.00 30.02 20.43
CA GLY A 80 6.45 31.33 20.13
C GLY A 80 7.33 32.10 19.13
N MET A 81 8.65 32.02 19.28
CA MET A 81 9.60 32.63 18.34
C MET A 81 9.48 32.01 16.94
N MET A 82 9.45 30.68 16.84
CA MET A 82 9.33 29.98 15.54
C MET A 82 8.00 30.30 14.84
N LEU A 83 6.89 30.32 15.58
CA LEU A 83 5.58 30.69 15.04
C LEU A 83 5.56 32.15 14.56
N LYS A 84 6.15 33.07 15.33
CA LYS A 84 6.26 34.48 14.93
C LYS A 84 7.07 34.64 13.64
N THR A 85 8.25 34.00 13.55
CA THR A 85 9.07 34.02 12.33
C THR A 85 8.33 33.42 11.14
N LEU A 86 7.54 32.36 11.36
CA LEU A 86 6.72 31.74 10.33
C LEU A 86 5.64 32.69 9.83
N ASP A 87 4.88 33.32 10.75
CA ASP A 87 3.86 34.31 10.43
C ASP A 87 4.45 35.51 9.66
N GLU A 88 5.63 35.98 10.05
CA GLU A 88 6.33 37.07 9.35
C GLU A 88 6.72 36.70 7.91
N LYS A 89 7.18 35.46 7.68
CA LYS A 89 7.55 34.96 6.34
C LYS A 89 6.32 34.75 5.46
N VAL A 90 5.23 34.23 6.03
CA VAL A 90 3.95 34.10 5.33
C VAL A 90 3.34 35.48 5.03
N ALA A 91 3.50 36.45 5.93
CA ALA A 91 3.06 37.82 5.71
C ALA A 91 3.81 38.52 4.56
N LYS A 92 5.09 38.17 4.37
CA LYS A 92 5.91 38.66 3.24
C LYS A 92 5.50 38.07 1.89
N GLY A 93 4.70 36.99 1.86
CA GLY A 93 4.29 36.32 0.63
C GLY A 93 5.39 35.46 -0.01
N ASP A 94 6.36 35.00 0.78
CA ASP A 94 7.37 34.04 0.31
C ASP A 94 6.69 32.70 -0.05
N PRO A 95 7.17 31.98 -1.08
CA PRO A 95 6.64 30.65 -1.41
C PRO A 95 6.97 29.64 -0.31
N ASP A 96 6.05 28.72 -0.06
CA ASP A 96 6.09 27.74 1.04
C ASP A 96 7.40 26.96 1.10
N GLU A 97 7.94 26.55 -0.05
CA GLU A 97 9.19 25.82 -0.16
C GLU A 97 10.37 26.65 0.34
N ASN A 98 10.40 27.95 0.04
CA ASN A 98 11.45 28.86 0.51
C ASN A 98 11.35 29.10 2.01
N ILE A 99 10.13 29.20 2.54
CA ILE A 99 9.89 29.32 3.98
C ILE A 99 10.46 28.09 4.68
N LEU A 100 10.04 26.88 4.29
CA LEU A 100 10.50 25.63 4.88
C LEU A 100 12.03 25.46 4.73
N GLN A 101 12.58 25.77 3.57
CA GLN A 101 14.02 25.69 3.32
C GLN A 101 14.81 26.64 4.21
N SER A 102 14.28 27.83 4.49
CA SER A 102 14.94 28.76 5.43
C SER A 102 14.98 28.21 6.87
N PHE A 103 13.92 27.52 7.30
CA PHE A 103 13.93 26.81 8.58
C PHE A 103 14.91 25.62 8.58
N VAL A 104 15.06 24.90 7.47
CA VAL A 104 16.08 23.82 7.35
C VAL A 104 17.49 24.37 7.48
N GLN A 105 17.77 25.54 6.90
CA GLN A 105 19.09 26.15 6.98
C GLN A 105 19.44 26.57 8.42
N GLU A 106 18.46 27.03 9.19
CA GLU A 106 18.66 27.51 10.56
C GLU A 106 18.65 26.37 11.60
N PHE A 107 17.73 25.41 11.48
CA PHE A 107 17.49 24.35 12.48
C PHE A 107 17.94 22.94 12.03
N GLY A 108 18.33 22.79 10.76
CA GLY A 108 18.71 21.51 10.16
C GLY A 108 17.53 20.74 9.56
N THR A 109 17.82 19.65 8.85
CA THR A 109 16.80 18.86 8.11
C THR A 109 15.79 18.14 9.00
N ALA A 110 16.10 17.94 10.28
CA ALA A 110 15.23 17.27 11.23
C ALA A 110 14.11 18.19 11.78
N VAL A 111 14.10 19.48 11.41
CA VAL A 111 13.00 20.40 11.70
C VAL A 111 11.74 20.07 10.90
N LEU A 112 11.86 19.41 9.73
CA LEU A 112 10.69 18.95 9.01
C LEU A 112 10.13 17.68 9.64
N SER A 113 8.80 17.64 9.71
CA SER A 113 8.01 16.45 10.02
C SER A 113 8.27 15.29 9.04
N GLU A 114 8.55 15.62 7.78
CA GLU A 114 8.92 14.67 6.75
C GLU A 114 10.39 14.88 6.34
N PRO A 115 11.26 13.87 6.48
CA PRO A 115 12.63 13.99 6.02
C PRO A 115 12.66 14.21 4.50
N PRO A 116 13.56 15.07 3.98
CA PRO A 116 13.62 15.38 2.56
C PRO A 116 13.83 14.10 1.74
N LYS A 117 13.01 13.90 0.71
CA LYS A 117 13.02 12.74 -0.20
C LYS A 117 14.19 12.79 -1.20
N THR A 118 15.37 13.17 -0.74
CA THR A 118 16.56 13.32 -1.60
C THR A 118 17.63 12.29 -1.23
N GLY A 119 18.39 11.84 -2.23
CA GLY A 119 19.53 10.93 -2.06
C GLY A 119 19.16 9.59 -1.39
N PHE A 120 19.81 9.28 -0.27
CA PHE A 120 19.66 8.02 0.45
C PHE A 120 18.27 7.85 1.08
N THR A 121 17.59 8.94 1.49
CA THR A 121 16.24 8.88 2.05
C THR A 121 15.24 8.28 1.06
N LEU A 122 15.43 8.50 -0.25
CA LEU A 122 14.56 7.96 -1.29
C LEU A 122 14.54 6.42 -1.29
N ILE A 123 15.68 5.79 -0.99
CA ILE A 123 15.78 4.32 -0.92
C ILE A 123 14.88 3.79 0.20
N ALA A 124 14.83 4.46 1.35
CA ALA A 124 13.94 4.07 2.45
C ALA A 124 12.44 4.09 2.05
N TRP A 125 12.06 4.97 1.13
CA TRP A 125 10.69 5.03 0.59
C TRP A 125 10.41 3.98 -0.50
N ILE A 126 11.40 3.62 -1.31
CA ILE A 126 11.24 2.66 -2.42
C ILE A 126 11.32 1.21 -1.93
N LEU A 127 12.18 0.95 -0.93
CA LEU A 127 12.46 -0.40 -0.42
C LEU A 127 11.20 -1.21 -0.02
N PRO A 128 10.20 -0.66 0.70
CA PRO A 128 9.01 -1.40 1.08
C PRO A 128 8.24 -1.95 -0.14
N SER A 129 8.01 -1.10 -1.14
CA SER A 129 7.32 -1.46 -2.37
C SER A 129 8.14 -2.44 -3.21
N PHE A 130 9.45 -2.20 -3.31
CA PHE A 130 10.35 -3.07 -4.07
C PHE A 130 10.39 -4.49 -3.50
N TYR A 131 10.54 -4.64 -2.18
CA TYR A 131 10.60 -5.95 -1.54
C TYR A 131 9.27 -6.71 -1.67
N LEU A 132 8.14 -5.99 -1.53
CA LEU A 132 6.82 -6.58 -1.71
C LEU A 132 6.61 -7.12 -3.13
N LEU A 133 6.99 -6.34 -4.15
CA LEU A 133 6.91 -6.75 -5.55
C LEU A 133 7.85 -7.92 -5.86
N LEU A 134 9.10 -7.85 -5.37
CA LEU A 134 10.09 -8.89 -5.57
C LEU A 134 9.66 -10.21 -4.93
N GLY A 135 9.19 -10.17 -3.68
CA GLY A 135 8.69 -11.34 -2.96
C GLY A 135 7.47 -11.95 -3.65
N THR A 136 6.49 -11.11 -4.03
CA THR A 136 5.30 -11.57 -4.75
C THR A 136 5.66 -12.20 -6.09
N GLY A 137 6.54 -11.57 -6.87
CA GLY A 137 7.04 -12.09 -8.13
C GLY A 137 7.76 -13.44 -7.97
N LEU A 138 8.60 -13.58 -6.93
CA LEU A 138 9.30 -14.82 -6.64
C LEU A 138 8.33 -15.97 -6.29
N VAL A 139 7.32 -15.70 -5.45
CA VAL A 139 6.30 -16.70 -5.09
C VAL A 139 5.52 -17.14 -6.33
N ILE A 140 5.06 -16.19 -7.16
CA ILE A 140 4.36 -16.51 -8.41
C ILE A 140 5.26 -17.32 -9.35
N PHE A 141 6.54 -16.94 -9.45
CA PHE A 141 7.51 -17.66 -10.27
C PHE A 141 7.68 -19.11 -9.81
N VAL A 142 7.90 -19.35 -8.51
CA VAL A 142 8.05 -20.69 -7.94
C VAL A 142 6.79 -21.53 -8.17
N ILE A 143 5.61 -20.99 -7.88
CA ILE A 143 4.33 -21.68 -8.10
C ILE A 143 4.16 -22.01 -9.59
N SER A 144 4.46 -21.07 -10.49
CA SER A 144 4.35 -21.29 -11.93
C SER A 144 5.31 -22.38 -12.43
N ARG A 145 6.52 -22.44 -11.87
CA ARG A 145 7.55 -23.42 -12.22
C ARG A 145 7.19 -24.81 -11.72
N TRP A 146 6.56 -24.92 -10.55
CA TRP A 146 6.06 -26.18 -10.00
C TRP A 146 4.83 -26.69 -10.76
N ARG A 147 3.90 -25.80 -11.15
CA ARG A 147 2.74 -26.17 -11.98
C ARG A 147 3.12 -26.58 -13.40
N LYS A 148 4.22 -26.05 -13.96
CA LYS A 148 4.72 -26.40 -15.30
C LYS A 148 5.63 -27.62 -15.33
N ARG A 149 5.90 -28.28 -14.19
CA ARG A 149 6.40 -29.65 -14.25
C ARG A 149 5.22 -30.48 -14.78
N PRO A 150 5.30 -31.07 -15.98
CA PRO A 150 4.28 -32.00 -16.40
C PRO A 150 4.18 -33.05 -15.31
N ALA A 151 2.98 -33.19 -14.76
CA ALA A 151 2.68 -34.31 -13.91
C ALA A 151 2.96 -35.58 -14.72
N HIS A 152 4.14 -36.17 -14.54
CA HIS A 152 4.32 -37.62 -14.70
C HIS A 152 3.36 -38.41 -13.78
N VAL A 153 2.56 -37.70 -12.97
CA VAL A 153 1.45 -38.18 -12.16
C VAL A 153 0.16 -38.43 -12.96
N ALA A 154 0.08 -38.09 -14.26
CA ALA A 154 -0.99 -38.60 -15.13
C ALA A 154 -0.82 -40.09 -15.49
N SER A 155 0.23 -40.76 -14.98
CA SER A 155 0.35 -42.22 -14.99
C SER A 155 -0.23 -42.90 -13.73
N LEU A 156 -0.74 -42.15 -12.74
CA LEU A 156 -1.39 -42.73 -11.55
C LEU A 156 -2.92 -42.67 -11.61
N ALA A 157 -3.51 -41.98 -12.59
CA ALA A 157 -4.94 -42.06 -12.88
C ALA A 157 -5.30 -43.20 -13.85
N GLY A 158 -4.31 -43.98 -14.30
CA GLY A 158 -4.47 -45.17 -15.16
C GLY A 158 -4.13 -46.50 -14.49
N GLY A 159 -3.90 -46.51 -13.17
CA GLY A 159 -3.56 -47.75 -12.47
C GLY A 159 -3.07 -47.49 -11.06
N ALA A 160 -4.00 -47.37 -10.10
CA ALA A 160 -3.76 -48.14 -8.89
C ALA A 160 -3.56 -49.60 -9.35
N PRO A 161 -2.59 -50.37 -8.86
CA PRO A 161 -2.66 -51.81 -9.02
C PRO A 161 -3.95 -52.21 -8.34
N GLY A 162 -5.02 -52.35 -9.13
CA GLY A 162 -6.33 -52.72 -8.63
C GLY A 162 -6.09 -53.98 -7.83
N ILE A 163 -6.44 -53.93 -6.54
CA ILE A 163 -6.40 -55.08 -5.67
C ILE A 163 -7.00 -56.22 -6.48
N SER A 164 -6.19 -57.23 -6.83
CA SER A 164 -6.65 -58.29 -7.69
C SER A 164 -7.88 -58.90 -7.04
N ALA A 165 -8.90 -59.24 -7.82
CA ALA A 165 -10.13 -59.84 -7.28
C ALA A 165 -9.80 -61.02 -6.35
N GLU A 166 -8.73 -61.75 -6.67
CA GLU A 166 -8.12 -62.79 -5.87
C GLU A 166 -7.65 -62.35 -4.47
N LEU A 167 -6.97 -61.20 -4.35
CA LEU A 167 -6.49 -60.69 -3.06
C LEU A 167 -7.65 -60.20 -2.18
N LEU A 168 -8.69 -59.63 -2.80
CA LEU A 168 -9.91 -59.22 -2.12
C LEU A 168 -10.70 -60.42 -1.60
N GLU A 169 -10.80 -61.49 -2.40
CA GLU A 169 -11.50 -62.71 -2.02
C GLU A 169 -10.76 -63.46 -0.90
N ARG A 170 -9.42 -63.48 -0.95
CA ARG A 170 -8.60 -64.06 0.13
C ARG A 170 -8.77 -63.31 1.45
N ALA A 171 -8.85 -61.98 1.43
CA ALA A 171 -9.09 -61.17 2.62
C ALA A 171 -10.49 -61.42 3.22
N ARG A 172 -11.53 -61.57 2.38
CA ARG A 172 -12.89 -61.94 2.83
C ARG A 172 -12.93 -63.31 3.50
N ALA A 173 -12.26 -64.30 2.90
CA ALA A 173 -12.19 -65.65 3.45
C ALA A 173 -11.40 -65.74 4.77
N GLN A 174 -10.47 -64.81 5.03
CA GLN A 174 -9.81 -64.69 6.33
C GLN A 174 -10.75 -64.11 7.38
N ALA A 175 -11.46 -63.03 7.07
CA ALA A 175 -12.41 -62.41 8.01
C ALA A 175 -13.56 -63.34 8.42
N SER A 176 -14.03 -64.22 7.53
CA SER A 176 -15.07 -65.22 7.86
C SER A 176 -14.58 -66.33 8.79
N ARG A 177 -13.27 -66.63 8.80
CA ARG A 177 -12.69 -67.62 9.71
C ARG A 177 -12.52 -67.06 11.11
N GLU A 178 -12.05 -65.82 11.23
CA GLU A 178 -11.85 -65.14 12.52
C GLU A 178 -13.15 -64.84 13.27
N THR A 179 -14.30 -64.88 12.59
CA THR A 179 -15.62 -64.66 13.21
C THR A 179 -16.30 -65.95 13.69
N GLN A 180 -15.70 -67.11 13.40
CA GLN A 180 -16.25 -68.42 13.75
C GLN A 180 -15.52 -69.08 14.94
N ASP A 181 -14.40 -68.48 15.38
CA ASP A 181 -13.70 -68.76 16.63
C ASP A 181 -14.23 -67.86 17.77
#